data_AF-A0A1M6P4X0-F1
#
_entry.id   AF-A0A1M6P4X0-F1
#
_cell.length_a   1.000
_cell.length_b   1.000
_cell.length_c   1.000
_cell.angle_alpha   90.00
_cell.angle_beta   90.00
_cell.angle_gamma   90.00
#
_symmetry.space_group_name_H-M   'P 1'
#
loop_
_entity.id
_entity.type
_entity.pdbx_description
1 polymer ?
#
loop_
_entity_poly.entity_id
_entity_poly.type
_entity_poly.pdbx_seq_one_letter_code
_entity_poly.pdbx_strand_id
1 'polypeptide(L)'
;MNFARNEMKIRQDICQIGQKLYDKGFVAANDGNISAKISPNEIIVTPTGVSKGGMKPSDLVKMTLDGKVLSNNARPSSEVKMHIEVYKLNPQINGVVHAHPPIATAFAVARLPMETPILSEAVVNLGVVPVADYALPGTDEVPESIKPYVLDYNAVLLANHGLLTWGNDLTQAFFRMESVEHYGKILLYVNQIGDPKEFNCAQIDALLDIRKNIGIKSGGIPTCKVEGRDTDINTKSSNIDRQELVKMITKEVINQLKSR
;
A
#
# COMPACT_ATOMS: atom_id res chain seq x y z
N MET A 1 8.68 -31.50 -3.38
CA MET A 1 9.16 -30.32 -4.15
C MET A 1 10.55 -29.96 -3.67
N ASN A 2 11.50 -29.71 -4.57
CA ASN A 2 12.91 -29.52 -4.22
C ASN A 2 13.14 -28.05 -3.78
N PHE A 3 13.15 -27.78 -2.47
CA PHE A 3 13.21 -26.43 -1.89
C PHE A 3 14.36 -25.57 -2.44
N ALA A 4 15.54 -26.17 -2.68
CA ALA A 4 16.70 -25.47 -3.23
C ALA A 4 16.47 -24.91 -4.66
N ARG A 5 15.72 -25.65 -5.50
CA ARG A 5 15.35 -25.15 -6.85
C ARG A 5 14.34 -24.00 -6.78
N ASN A 6 13.48 -23.98 -5.76
CA ASN A 6 12.53 -22.89 -5.55
C ASN A 6 13.22 -21.61 -5.05
N GLU A 7 14.19 -21.73 -4.14
CA GLU A 7 14.92 -20.56 -3.62
C GLU A 7 15.72 -19.85 -4.72
N MET A 8 16.44 -20.58 -5.57
CA MET A 8 17.21 -19.96 -6.67
C MET A 8 16.30 -19.24 -7.67
N LYS A 9 15.12 -19.80 -7.97
CA LYS A 9 14.13 -19.15 -8.83
C LYS A 9 13.63 -17.83 -8.22
N ILE A 10 13.30 -17.82 -6.93
CA ILE A 10 12.87 -16.61 -6.21
C ILE A 10 13.98 -15.56 -6.20
N ARG A 11 15.25 -15.96 -6.02
CA ARG A 11 16.39 -15.04 -6.12
C ARG A 11 16.50 -14.42 -7.51
N GLN A 12 16.32 -15.20 -8.56
CA GLN A 12 16.30 -14.70 -9.94
C GLN A 12 15.14 -13.72 -10.18
N ASP A 13 13.96 -14.03 -9.67
CA ASP A 13 12.77 -13.18 -9.82
C ASP A 13 12.94 -11.83 -9.11
N ILE A 14 13.56 -11.82 -7.92
CA ILE A 14 13.94 -10.58 -7.22
C ILE A 14 14.93 -9.75 -8.05
N CYS A 15 15.97 -10.36 -8.62
CA CYS A 15 16.91 -9.66 -9.49
C CYS A 15 16.23 -9.08 -10.74
N GLN A 16 15.33 -9.85 -11.37
CA GLN A 16 14.58 -9.39 -12.55
C GLN A 16 13.68 -8.20 -12.23
N ILE A 17 12.98 -8.23 -11.09
CA ILE A 17 12.16 -7.09 -10.65
C ILE A 17 13.03 -5.91 -10.27
N GLY A 18 14.17 -6.12 -9.62
CA GLY A 18 15.16 -5.07 -9.36
C GLY A 18 15.63 -4.37 -10.63
N GLN A 19 15.92 -5.12 -11.69
CA GLN A 19 16.24 -4.57 -13.01
C GLN A 19 15.08 -3.74 -13.57
N LYS A 20 13.85 -4.27 -13.55
CA LYS A 20 12.68 -3.53 -14.06
C LYS A 20 12.42 -2.23 -13.30
N LEU A 21 12.58 -2.22 -11.98
CA LEU A 21 12.44 -0.99 -11.17
C LEU A 21 13.50 0.04 -11.58
N TYR A 22 14.75 -0.40 -11.77
CA TYR A 22 15.85 0.46 -12.21
C TYR A 22 15.60 1.03 -13.60
N ASP A 23 15.24 0.18 -14.58
CA ASP A 23 14.99 0.60 -15.96
C ASP A 23 13.83 1.59 -16.09
N LYS A 24 12.86 1.51 -15.15
CA LYS A 24 11.72 2.43 -15.07
C LYS A 24 12.03 3.72 -14.30
N GLY A 25 13.22 3.84 -13.71
CA GLY A 25 13.60 4.98 -12.87
C GLY A 25 12.80 5.06 -11.56
N PHE A 26 12.31 3.92 -11.05
CA PHE A 26 11.58 3.88 -9.76
C PHE A 26 12.52 3.81 -8.56
N VAL A 27 13.82 3.64 -8.79
CA VAL A 27 14.86 3.57 -7.78
C VAL A 27 16.03 4.45 -8.22
N ALA A 28 16.59 5.22 -7.29
CA ALA A 28 17.77 6.04 -7.49
C ALA A 28 18.96 5.46 -6.70
N ALA A 29 20.10 5.32 -7.39
CA ALA A 29 21.33 4.74 -6.83
C ALA A 29 21.11 3.34 -6.22
N ASN A 30 21.03 3.24 -4.89
CA ASN A 30 20.93 2.01 -4.12
C ASN A 30 19.69 1.95 -3.21
N ASP A 31 18.72 2.83 -3.41
CA ASP A 31 17.46 2.83 -2.68
C ASP A 31 16.52 1.67 -3.07
N GLY A 32 15.32 1.65 -2.49
CA GLY A 32 14.33 0.59 -2.68
C GLY A 32 14.76 -0.74 -2.08
N ASN A 33 13.81 -1.67 -1.96
CA ASN A 33 14.09 -3.03 -1.53
C ASN A 33 12.96 -3.99 -1.90
N ILE A 34 13.32 -5.25 -2.06
CA ILE A 34 12.42 -6.30 -2.55
C ILE A 34 12.59 -7.51 -1.65
N SER A 35 11.48 -8.15 -1.27
CA SER A 35 11.53 -9.45 -0.60
C SER A 35 10.45 -10.40 -1.09
N ALA A 36 10.72 -11.70 -0.92
CA ALA A 36 9.76 -12.76 -1.16
C ALA A 36 9.85 -13.84 -0.07
N LYS A 37 8.71 -14.40 0.35
CA LYS A 37 8.66 -15.59 1.22
C LYS A 37 9.10 -16.82 0.46
N ILE A 38 9.92 -17.64 1.11
CA ILE A 38 10.35 -18.95 0.60
C ILE A 38 9.80 -20.10 1.45
N SER A 39 9.34 -19.78 2.67
CA SER A 39 8.65 -20.67 3.59
C SER A 39 7.75 -19.84 4.50
N PRO A 40 6.95 -20.45 5.41
CA PRO A 40 6.14 -19.70 6.37
C PRO A 40 6.94 -18.68 7.21
N ASN A 41 8.21 -18.98 7.50
CA ASN A 41 9.04 -18.22 8.46
C ASN A 41 10.32 -17.62 7.85
N GLU A 42 10.60 -17.86 6.55
CA GLU A 42 11.81 -17.40 5.90
C GLU A 42 11.51 -16.58 4.65
N ILE A 43 12.34 -15.56 4.42
CA ILE A 43 12.31 -14.68 3.25
C ILE A 43 13.68 -14.59 2.59
N ILE A 44 13.66 -14.27 1.30
CA ILE A 44 14.81 -13.69 0.59
C ILE A 44 14.56 -12.19 0.46
N VAL A 45 15.56 -11.38 0.75
CA VAL A 45 15.50 -9.91 0.66
C VAL A 45 16.75 -9.36 -0.01
N THR A 46 16.60 -8.22 -0.68
CA THR A 46 17.73 -7.47 -1.26
C THR A 46 18.71 -6.99 -0.19
N PRO A 47 20.02 -6.98 -0.48
CA PRO A 47 21.02 -6.45 0.44
C PRO A 47 20.96 -4.92 0.51
N THR A 48 21.52 -4.36 1.58
CA THR A 48 21.76 -2.91 1.67
C THR A 48 22.90 -2.48 0.74
N GLY A 49 22.85 -1.22 0.28
CA GLY A 49 23.96 -0.58 -0.44
C GLY A 49 24.16 -0.99 -1.90
N VAL A 50 23.34 -1.89 -2.44
CA VAL A 50 23.44 -2.37 -3.83
C VAL A 50 22.34 -1.78 -4.70
N SER A 51 22.72 -1.32 -5.90
CA SER A 51 21.77 -0.86 -6.92
C SER A 51 20.90 -2.01 -7.42
N LYS A 52 19.58 -1.77 -7.52
CA LYS A 52 18.62 -2.84 -7.84
C LYS A 52 18.74 -3.35 -9.27
N GLY A 53 19.27 -2.54 -10.20
CA GLY A 53 19.61 -2.98 -11.56
C GLY A 53 20.89 -3.82 -11.66
N GLY A 54 21.73 -3.87 -10.62
CA GLY A 54 23.02 -4.58 -10.66
C GLY A 54 23.07 -5.87 -9.83
N MET A 55 21.96 -6.27 -9.21
CA MET A 55 21.96 -7.37 -8.24
C MET A 55 22.14 -8.73 -8.89
N LYS A 56 22.95 -9.58 -8.26
CA LYS A 56 23.07 -11.01 -8.58
C LYS A 56 22.32 -11.83 -7.53
N PRO A 57 21.82 -13.04 -7.89
CA PRO A 57 21.17 -13.95 -6.94
C PRO A 57 22.00 -14.25 -5.68
N SER A 58 23.33 -14.25 -5.81
CA SER A 58 24.31 -14.43 -4.73
C SER A 58 24.34 -13.29 -3.72
N ASP A 59 23.90 -12.09 -4.11
CA ASP A 59 23.95 -10.89 -3.27
C ASP A 59 22.75 -10.84 -2.31
N LEU A 60 21.68 -11.59 -2.62
CA LEU A 60 20.44 -11.59 -1.86
C LEU A 60 20.61 -12.31 -0.51
N VAL A 61 19.95 -11.76 0.50
CA VAL A 61 20.05 -12.18 1.89
C VAL A 61 18.91 -13.11 2.22
N LYS A 62 19.23 -14.27 2.80
CA LYS A 62 18.23 -15.17 3.38
C LYS A 62 18.10 -14.85 4.86
N MET A 63 16.87 -14.68 5.34
CA MET A 63 16.62 -14.42 6.75
C MET A 63 15.25 -14.93 7.19
N THR A 64 15.08 -15.02 8.50
CA THR A 64 13.81 -15.39 9.12
C THR A 64 12.94 -14.16 9.40
N LEU A 65 11.64 -14.35 9.62
CA LEU A 65 10.69 -13.28 9.99
C LEU A 65 10.90 -12.74 11.41
N ASP A 66 11.68 -13.40 12.27
CA ASP A 66 12.16 -12.85 13.55
C ASP A 66 13.41 -11.96 13.39
N GLY A 67 13.93 -11.79 12.18
CA GLY A 67 15.04 -10.87 11.89
C GLY A 67 16.42 -11.54 11.89
N LYS A 68 16.50 -12.85 12.08
CA LYS A 68 17.78 -13.58 12.07
C LYS A 68 18.26 -13.79 10.63
N VAL A 69 19.44 -13.25 10.32
CA VAL A 69 20.11 -13.48 9.03
C VAL A 69 20.68 -14.90 8.99
N LEU A 70 20.37 -15.64 7.93
CA LEU A 70 20.80 -17.02 7.70
C LEU A 70 21.91 -17.13 6.65
N SER A 71 22.21 -16.07 5.90
CA SER A 71 23.30 -15.99 4.93
C SER A 71 24.57 -15.35 5.52
N ASN A 72 25.75 -15.88 5.18
CA ASN A 72 27.01 -15.47 5.83
C ASN A 72 27.63 -14.15 5.32
N ASN A 73 27.28 -13.69 4.12
CA ASN A 73 28.12 -12.71 3.39
C ASN A 73 27.45 -11.37 3.01
N ALA A 74 26.20 -11.13 3.41
CA ALA A 74 25.49 -9.90 3.05
C ALA A 74 24.56 -9.43 4.17
N ARG A 75 24.45 -8.10 4.31
CA ARG A 75 23.52 -7.46 5.25
C ARG A 75 22.20 -7.15 4.53
N PRO A 76 21.04 -7.43 5.15
CA PRO A 76 19.74 -7.11 4.55
C PRO A 76 19.59 -5.59 4.39
N SER A 77 18.60 -5.17 3.58
CA SER A 77 18.16 -3.77 3.55
C SER A 77 17.95 -3.21 4.96
N SER A 78 18.31 -1.95 5.17
CA SER A 78 18.06 -1.22 6.43
C SER A 78 16.58 -1.13 6.78
N GLU A 79 15.69 -1.30 5.80
CA GLU A 79 14.25 -1.15 5.96
C GLU A 79 13.51 -2.49 5.93
N VAL A 80 14.22 -3.62 6.03
CA VAL A 80 13.59 -4.95 6.00
C VAL A 80 12.53 -5.15 7.09
N LYS A 81 12.57 -4.37 8.17
CA LYS A 81 11.56 -4.40 9.23
C LYS A 81 10.15 -4.14 8.71
N MET A 82 9.96 -3.23 7.75
CA MET A 82 8.62 -2.97 7.18
C MET A 82 8.11 -4.16 6.35
N HIS A 83 9.02 -4.88 5.65
CA HIS A 83 8.67 -6.09 4.91
C HIS A 83 8.25 -7.22 5.86
N ILE A 84 9.00 -7.40 6.96
CA ILE A 84 8.68 -8.37 7.99
C ILE A 84 7.31 -8.10 8.59
N GLU A 85 7.00 -6.83 8.88
CA GLU A 85 5.70 -6.45 9.46
C GLU A 85 4.54 -6.81 8.53
N VAL A 86 4.68 -6.53 7.22
CA VAL A 86 3.70 -6.94 6.21
C VAL A 86 3.45 -8.46 6.26
N TYR A 87 4.51 -9.27 6.29
CA TYR A 87 4.36 -10.73 6.33
C TYR A 87 3.79 -11.27 7.65
N LYS A 88 4.07 -10.61 8.77
CA LYS A 88 3.56 -10.99 10.09
C LYS A 88 2.07 -10.70 10.21
N LEU A 89 1.64 -9.51 9.79
CA LEU A 89 0.25 -9.10 9.85
C LEU A 89 -0.61 -9.83 8.81
N ASN A 90 -0.07 -10.07 7.61
CA ASN A 90 -0.79 -10.77 6.55
C ASN A 90 -0.02 -12.00 6.03
N PRO A 91 -0.21 -13.18 6.65
CA PRO A 91 0.50 -14.40 6.29
C PRO A 91 0.28 -14.90 4.85
N GLN A 92 -0.77 -14.41 4.17
CA GLN A 92 -1.10 -14.76 2.77
C GLN A 92 -0.19 -14.07 1.75
N ILE A 93 0.47 -12.97 2.14
CA ILE A 93 1.38 -12.23 1.28
C ILE A 93 2.69 -13.00 1.12
N ASN A 94 3.16 -13.11 -0.12
CA ASN A 94 4.45 -13.75 -0.43
C ASN A 94 5.44 -12.83 -1.15
N GLY A 95 5.05 -11.62 -1.55
CA GLY A 95 5.93 -10.64 -2.18
C GLY A 95 5.72 -9.24 -1.62
N VAL A 96 6.80 -8.51 -1.40
CA VAL A 96 6.77 -7.10 -0.96
C VAL A 96 7.83 -6.31 -1.73
N VAL A 97 7.44 -5.15 -2.26
CA VAL A 97 8.29 -4.26 -3.05
C VAL A 97 8.14 -2.84 -2.52
N HIS A 98 9.28 -2.24 -2.18
CA HIS A 98 9.41 -0.83 -1.86
C HIS A 98 10.32 -0.14 -2.87
N ALA A 99 9.89 1.04 -3.32
CA ALA A 99 10.62 1.88 -4.27
C ALA A 99 10.17 3.35 -4.16
N HIS A 100 10.76 4.19 -5.00
CA HIS A 100 10.51 5.62 -5.10
C HIS A 100 10.06 6.05 -6.52
N PRO A 101 8.96 5.48 -7.09
CA PRO A 101 8.45 5.97 -8.36
C PRO A 101 8.16 7.47 -8.29
N PRO A 102 8.60 8.31 -9.25
CA PRO A 102 8.55 9.76 -9.10
C PRO A 102 7.17 10.34 -8.82
N ILE A 103 6.13 9.81 -9.49
CA ILE A 103 4.77 10.35 -9.34
C ILE A 103 4.14 9.84 -8.05
N ALA A 104 4.25 8.55 -7.75
CA ALA A 104 3.80 8.03 -6.45
C ALA A 104 4.47 8.79 -5.29
N THR A 105 5.78 9.00 -5.37
CA THR A 105 6.54 9.75 -4.37
C THR A 105 6.08 11.20 -4.26
N ALA A 106 5.72 11.85 -5.36
CA ALA A 106 5.16 13.21 -5.33
C ALA A 106 3.83 13.27 -4.55
N PHE A 107 2.93 12.30 -4.72
CA PHE A 107 1.70 12.19 -3.93
C PHE A 107 2.01 11.94 -2.44
N ALA A 108 2.99 11.08 -2.14
CA ALA A 108 3.43 10.80 -0.79
C ALA A 108 3.99 12.06 -0.10
N VAL A 109 4.80 12.85 -0.81
CA VAL A 109 5.31 14.15 -0.34
C VAL A 109 4.17 15.14 -0.12
N ALA A 110 3.19 15.19 -1.01
CA ALA A 110 2.03 16.08 -0.91
C ALA A 110 0.98 15.66 0.13
N ARG A 111 1.11 14.47 0.75
CA ARG A 111 0.11 13.88 1.66
C ARG A 111 -1.26 13.70 1.01
N LEU A 112 -1.26 13.35 -0.28
CA LEU A 112 -2.48 13.11 -1.04
C LEU A 112 -2.67 11.60 -1.27
N PRO A 113 -3.70 10.98 -0.67
CA PRO A 113 -4.06 9.61 -1.02
C PRO A 113 -4.56 9.53 -2.47
N MET A 114 -4.38 8.37 -3.10
CA MET A 114 -4.94 8.12 -4.43
C MET A 114 -6.23 7.31 -4.29
N GLU A 115 -7.37 8.00 -4.28
CA GLU A 115 -8.68 7.39 -3.99
C GLU A 115 -9.78 7.73 -5.01
N THR A 116 -9.51 8.60 -5.99
CA THR A 116 -10.48 9.08 -6.97
C THR A 116 -10.83 8.02 -8.03
N PRO A 117 -12.04 7.45 -8.07
CA PRO A 117 -12.31 6.28 -8.91
C PRO A 117 -12.49 6.66 -10.39
N ILE A 118 -11.40 6.83 -11.14
CA ILE A 118 -11.44 7.32 -12.54
C ILE A 118 -10.84 6.34 -13.56
N LEU A 119 -10.22 5.26 -13.09
CA LEU A 119 -9.57 4.25 -13.93
C LEU A 119 -9.95 2.85 -13.45
N SER A 120 -10.54 2.05 -14.33
CA SER A 120 -11.08 0.73 -13.98
C SER A 120 -10.00 -0.19 -13.41
N GLU A 121 -8.82 -0.21 -14.02
CA GLU A 121 -7.66 -0.99 -13.60
C GLU A 121 -7.16 -0.56 -12.22
N ALA A 122 -7.21 0.74 -11.91
CA ALA A 122 -6.84 1.24 -10.58
C ALA A 122 -7.85 0.74 -9.54
N VAL A 123 -9.16 0.87 -9.78
CA VAL A 123 -10.19 0.38 -8.85
C VAL A 123 -10.06 -1.14 -8.63
N VAL A 124 -9.84 -1.91 -9.69
CA VAL A 124 -9.75 -3.37 -9.62
C VAL A 124 -8.45 -3.83 -8.94
N ASN A 125 -7.28 -3.30 -9.34
CA ASN A 125 -5.98 -3.81 -8.86
C ASN A 125 -5.52 -3.15 -7.56
N LEU A 126 -5.83 -1.87 -7.36
CA LEU A 126 -5.34 -1.04 -6.25
C LEU A 126 -6.44 -0.70 -5.28
N GLY A 127 -7.55 -0.15 -5.78
CA GLY A 127 -8.65 0.44 -5.03
C GLY A 127 -8.20 1.80 -4.50
N VAL A 128 -8.07 1.94 -3.19
CA VAL A 128 -7.53 3.15 -2.54
C VAL A 128 -6.06 2.92 -2.22
N VAL A 129 -5.22 3.92 -2.48
CA VAL A 129 -3.82 3.96 -2.02
C VAL A 129 -3.69 5.04 -0.95
N PRO A 130 -3.72 4.69 0.33
CA PRO A 130 -3.62 5.64 1.43
C PRO A 130 -2.19 6.18 1.57
N VAL A 131 -2.04 7.25 2.36
CA VAL A 131 -0.75 7.76 2.81
C VAL A 131 -0.57 7.41 4.28
N ALA A 132 0.49 6.68 4.62
CA ALA A 132 0.90 6.46 5.99
C ALA A 132 1.50 7.74 6.59
N ASP A 133 1.36 7.91 7.89
CA ASP A 133 2.01 8.99 8.63
C ASP A 133 3.54 8.95 8.45
N TYR A 134 4.18 10.12 8.59
CA TYR A 134 5.63 10.20 8.51
C TYR A 134 6.28 9.37 9.61
N ALA A 135 7.29 8.60 9.23
CA ALA A 135 8.11 7.81 10.13
C ALA A 135 9.57 7.91 9.68
N LEU A 136 10.51 7.92 10.63
CA LEU A 136 11.93 8.00 10.32
C LEU A 136 12.42 6.69 9.66
N PRO A 137 12.93 6.71 8.41
CA PRO A 137 13.41 5.51 7.72
C PRO A 137 14.46 4.72 8.52
N GLY A 138 14.37 3.39 8.46
CA GLY A 138 15.27 2.48 9.19
C GLY A 138 14.99 2.32 10.69
N THR A 139 13.99 3.01 11.24
CA THR A 139 13.54 2.85 12.63
C THR A 139 12.34 1.91 12.75
N ASP A 140 11.90 1.64 13.99
CA ASP A 140 10.66 0.89 14.24
C ASP A 140 9.39 1.71 13.97
N GLU A 141 9.51 3.03 13.75
CA GLU A 141 8.37 3.89 13.42
C GLU A 141 7.75 3.52 12.05
N VAL A 142 8.56 3.09 11.07
CA VAL A 142 8.06 2.75 9.73
C VAL A 142 7.14 1.52 9.79
N PRO A 143 7.52 0.39 10.39
CA PRO A 143 6.59 -0.71 10.67
C PRO A 143 5.30 -0.26 11.35
N GLU A 144 5.36 0.56 12.41
CA GLU A 144 4.17 1.04 13.12
C GLU A 144 3.25 1.87 12.21
N SER A 145 3.81 2.75 11.38
CA SER A 145 3.04 3.62 10.49
C SER A 145 2.23 2.85 9.44
N ILE A 146 2.69 1.66 9.02
CA ILE A 146 2.02 0.90 7.96
C ILE A 146 0.98 -0.10 8.49
N LYS A 147 1.02 -0.48 9.77
CA LYS A 147 0.14 -1.53 10.35
C LYS A 147 -1.35 -1.34 10.05
N PRO A 148 -1.92 -0.12 10.12
CA PRO A 148 -3.34 0.09 9.87
C PRO A 148 -3.79 -0.31 8.44
N TYR A 149 -2.85 -0.44 7.50
CA TYR A 149 -3.16 -0.62 6.09
C TYR A 149 -2.93 -2.04 5.56
N VAL A 150 -2.13 -2.86 6.25
CA VAL A 150 -1.61 -4.14 5.70
C VAL A 150 -2.70 -5.15 5.36
N LEU A 151 -3.80 -5.18 6.14
CA LEU A 151 -4.88 -6.16 5.94
C LEU A 151 -5.85 -5.74 4.84
N ASP A 152 -6.15 -4.46 4.75
CA ASP A 152 -7.27 -3.96 3.94
C ASP A 152 -6.82 -3.36 2.60
N TYR A 153 -5.55 -2.97 2.47
CA TYR A 153 -5.01 -2.30 1.28
C TYR A 153 -3.99 -3.18 0.54
N ASN A 154 -3.57 -2.73 -0.64
CA ASN A 154 -2.61 -3.43 -1.50
C ASN A 154 -1.28 -2.69 -1.63
N ALA A 155 -1.28 -1.42 -1.25
CA ALA A 155 -0.20 -0.48 -1.40
C ALA A 155 -0.42 0.66 -0.38
N VAL A 156 0.67 1.31 0.04
CA VAL A 156 0.63 2.49 0.89
C VAL A 156 1.73 3.46 0.46
N LEU A 157 1.37 4.72 0.29
CA LEU A 157 2.32 5.81 0.12
C LEU A 157 2.97 6.11 1.47
N LEU A 158 4.29 6.23 1.50
CA LEU A 158 5.07 6.55 2.69
C LEU A 158 5.40 8.04 2.67
N ALA A 159 4.80 8.81 3.58
CA ALA A 159 4.97 10.25 3.72
C ALA A 159 6.44 10.73 3.58
N ASN A 160 6.72 11.62 2.62
CA ASN A 160 8.07 12.13 2.27
C ASN A 160 9.12 11.06 1.94
N HIS A 161 8.68 9.87 1.58
CA HIS A 161 9.58 8.74 1.40
C HIS A 161 9.34 8.06 0.06
N GLY A 162 8.24 7.32 -0.10
CA GLY A 162 8.09 6.44 -1.26
C GLY A 162 6.77 5.70 -1.33
N LEU A 163 6.84 4.48 -1.85
CA LEU A 163 5.71 3.57 -1.99
C LEU A 163 6.10 2.18 -1.50
N LEU A 164 5.21 1.55 -0.74
CA LEU A 164 5.31 0.15 -0.36
C LEU A 164 4.12 -0.62 -0.95
N THR A 165 4.39 -1.74 -1.59
CA THR A 165 3.37 -2.61 -2.20
C THR A 165 3.60 -4.05 -1.80
N TRP A 166 2.54 -4.84 -1.74
CA TRP A 166 2.60 -6.26 -1.41
C TRP A 166 1.68 -7.07 -2.31
N GLY A 167 1.84 -8.40 -2.33
CA GLY A 167 1.01 -9.30 -3.11
C GLY A 167 1.16 -10.77 -2.73
N ASN A 168 0.23 -11.59 -3.25
CA ASN A 168 0.24 -13.04 -3.09
C ASN A 168 1.48 -13.70 -3.70
N ASP A 169 2.16 -12.99 -4.60
CA ASP A 169 3.48 -13.31 -5.10
C ASP A 169 4.23 -12.02 -5.43
N LEU A 170 5.49 -12.18 -5.82
CA LEU A 170 6.38 -11.07 -6.11
C LEU A 170 5.97 -10.28 -7.37
N THR A 171 5.38 -10.95 -8.36
CA THR A 171 4.90 -10.32 -9.60
C THR A 171 3.74 -9.40 -9.30
N GLN A 172 2.77 -9.83 -8.48
CA GLN A 172 1.62 -9.02 -8.09
C GLN A 172 2.06 -7.78 -7.30
N ALA A 173 3.01 -7.91 -6.36
CA ALA A 173 3.55 -6.77 -5.63
C ALA A 173 4.19 -5.75 -6.61
N PHE A 174 5.01 -6.21 -7.55
CA PHE A 174 5.61 -5.35 -8.57
C PHE A 174 4.56 -4.72 -9.51
N PHE A 175 3.55 -5.47 -9.98
CA PHE A 175 2.49 -4.91 -10.82
C PHE A 175 1.67 -3.85 -10.10
N ARG A 176 1.46 -3.98 -8.78
CA ARG A 176 0.84 -2.93 -7.97
C ARG A 176 1.72 -1.67 -7.95
N MET A 177 3.03 -1.81 -7.77
CA MET A 177 3.98 -0.68 -7.85
C MET A 177 3.86 0.06 -9.18
N GLU A 178 3.85 -0.66 -10.31
CA GLU A 178 3.65 -0.08 -11.64
C GLU A 178 2.28 0.58 -11.80
N SER A 179 1.24 -0.06 -11.28
CA SER A 179 -0.14 0.43 -11.39
C SER A 179 -0.31 1.74 -10.62
N VAL A 180 0.28 1.88 -9.42
CA VAL A 180 0.19 3.12 -8.63
C VAL A 180 0.86 4.27 -9.37
N GLU A 181 2.07 4.05 -9.90
CA GLU A 181 2.77 5.07 -10.68
C GLU A 181 1.99 5.47 -11.95
N HIS A 182 1.46 4.48 -12.68
CA HIS A 182 0.67 4.74 -13.88
C HIS A 182 -0.62 5.52 -13.57
N TYR A 183 -1.32 5.12 -12.51
CA TYR A 183 -2.53 5.78 -12.06
C TYR A 183 -2.26 7.21 -11.58
N GLY A 184 -1.18 7.43 -10.82
CA GLY A 184 -0.72 8.76 -10.44
C GLY A 184 -0.43 9.67 -11.65
N LYS A 185 0.17 9.13 -12.73
CA LYS A 185 0.39 9.89 -13.98
C LYS A 185 -0.93 10.34 -14.59
N ILE A 186 -1.93 9.45 -14.64
CA ILE A 186 -3.25 9.77 -15.16
C ILE A 186 -3.94 10.84 -14.30
N LEU A 187 -3.86 10.75 -12.97
CA LEU A 187 -4.38 11.78 -12.06
C LEU A 187 -3.74 13.15 -12.29
N LEU A 188 -2.43 13.21 -12.55
CA LEU A 188 -1.77 14.48 -12.84
C LEU A 188 -2.13 15.03 -14.23
N TYR A 189 -2.25 14.16 -15.23
CA TYR A 189 -2.62 14.58 -16.58
C TYR A 189 -4.08 15.01 -16.67
N VAL A 190 -5.01 14.32 -15.98
CA VAL A 190 -6.42 14.71 -16.01
C VAL A 190 -6.57 16.13 -15.48
N ASN A 191 -5.93 16.47 -14.35
CA ASN A 191 -5.96 17.83 -13.78
C ASN A 191 -5.39 18.93 -14.71
N GLN A 192 -4.59 18.57 -15.73
CA GLN A 192 -4.10 19.51 -16.74
C GLN A 192 -5.05 19.62 -17.95
N ILE A 193 -5.84 18.58 -18.21
CA ILE A 193 -6.79 18.51 -19.32
C ILE A 193 -8.16 19.08 -18.90
N GLY A 194 -8.60 18.80 -17.66
CA GLY A 194 -9.88 19.23 -17.09
C GLY A 194 -10.24 18.44 -15.82
N ASP A 195 -11.52 18.42 -15.46
CA ASP A 195 -11.98 17.68 -14.28
C ASP A 195 -12.21 16.19 -14.59
N PRO A 196 -11.81 15.27 -13.68
CA PRO A 196 -12.09 13.86 -13.85
C PRO A 196 -13.58 13.56 -13.77
N LYS A 197 -14.06 12.68 -14.67
CA LYS A 197 -15.37 12.05 -14.54
C LYS A 197 -15.22 10.77 -13.71
N GLU A 198 -15.53 10.88 -12.43
CA GLU A 198 -15.50 9.76 -11.49
C GLU A 198 -16.55 8.70 -11.86
N PHE A 199 -16.26 7.43 -11.55
CA PHE A 199 -17.24 6.36 -11.62
C PHE A 199 -18.34 6.58 -10.59
N ASN A 200 -19.59 6.31 -10.98
CA ASN A 200 -20.71 6.29 -10.04
C ASN A 200 -20.70 5.00 -9.21
N CYS A 201 -21.53 4.93 -8.17
CA CYS A 201 -21.56 3.78 -7.25
C CYS A 201 -21.79 2.44 -7.95
N ALA A 202 -22.71 2.38 -8.92
CA ALA A 202 -23.01 1.14 -9.64
C ALA A 202 -21.81 0.64 -10.48
N GLN A 203 -21.06 1.57 -11.07
CA GLN A 203 -19.83 1.25 -11.80
C GLN A 203 -18.73 0.77 -10.85
N ILE A 204 -18.55 1.41 -9.69
CA ILE A 204 -17.60 0.95 -8.67
C ILE A 204 -17.96 -0.44 -8.18
N ASP A 205 -19.23 -0.71 -7.86
CA ASP A 205 -19.69 -2.02 -7.40
C ASP A 205 -19.39 -3.12 -8.44
N ALA A 206 -19.68 -2.85 -9.72
CA ALA A 206 -19.36 -3.78 -10.81
C ALA A 206 -17.85 -4.06 -10.91
N LEU A 207 -17.00 -3.04 -10.74
CA LEU A 207 -15.55 -3.20 -10.73
C LEU A 207 -15.06 -3.98 -9.50
N LEU A 208 -15.67 -3.77 -8.33
CA LEU A 208 -15.37 -4.52 -7.12
C LEU A 208 -15.76 -6.00 -7.25
N ASP A 209 -16.81 -6.32 -7.99
CA ASP A 209 -17.17 -7.71 -8.28
C ASP A 209 -16.17 -8.37 -9.25
N ILE A 210 -15.69 -7.64 -10.26
CA ILE A 210 -14.58 -8.10 -11.11
C ILE A 210 -13.33 -8.39 -10.27
N ARG A 211 -12.95 -7.46 -9.37
CA ARG A 211 -11.84 -7.61 -8.43
C ARG A 211 -11.95 -8.92 -7.62
N LYS A 212 -13.12 -9.22 -7.06
CA LYS A 212 -13.36 -10.46 -6.31
C LYS A 212 -13.20 -11.69 -7.21
N ASN A 213 -13.76 -11.65 -8.43
CA ASN A 213 -13.73 -12.78 -9.37
C ASN A 213 -12.31 -13.15 -9.84
N ILE A 214 -11.40 -12.17 -9.93
CA ILE A 214 -9.98 -12.41 -10.24
C ILE A 214 -9.13 -12.74 -9.00
N GLY A 215 -9.77 -12.90 -7.82
CA GLY A 215 -9.12 -13.35 -6.59
C GLY A 215 -8.44 -12.28 -5.76
N ILE A 216 -8.66 -10.99 -6.06
CA ILE A 216 -8.16 -9.87 -5.24
C ILE A 216 -9.23 -9.54 -4.19
N LYS A 217 -8.89 -9.66 -2.91
CA LYS A 217 -9.83 -9.48 -1.79
C LYS A 217 -9.57 -8.22 -0.94
N SER A 218 -8.51 -7.50 -1.26
CA SER A 218 -8.02 -6.31 -0.55
C SER A 218 -7.82 -5.16 -1.53
N GLY A 219 -7.56 -3.97 -0.99
CA GLY A 219 -7.29 -2.75 -1.73
C GLY A 219 -8.20 -1.57 -1.35
N GLY A 220 -8.95 -1.63 -0.25
CA GLY A 220 -9.92 -0.59 0.09
C GLY A 220 -11.05 -0.41 -0.94
N ILE A 221 -12.01 0.44 -0.60
CA ILE A 221 -13.15 0.78 -1.45
C ILE A 221 -13.13 2.29 -1.69
N PRO A 222 -12.96 2.75 -2.94
CA PRO A 222 -13.08 4.17 -3.28
C PRO A 222 -14.45 4.72 -2.88
N THR A 223 -14.50 5.99 -2.48
CA THR A 223 -15.77 6.66 -2.24
C THR A 223 -16.48 6.91 -3.57
N CYS A 224 -17.80 6.73 -3.60
CA CYS A 224 -18.63 7.19 -4.72
C CYS A 224 -19.47 8.38 -4.29
N LYS A 225 -19.57 9.38 -5.15
CA LYS A 225 -20.57 10.43 -5.02
C LYS A 225 -21.89 9.89 -5.58
N VAL A 226 -22.94 9.89 -4.77
CA VAL A 226 -24.29 9.56 -5.25
C VAL A 226 -24.77 10.73 -6.10
N GLU A 227 -24.85 10.56 -7.41
CA GLU A 227 -25.47 11.55 -8.31
C GLU A 227 -26.90 11.83 -7.82
N GLY A 228 -27.23 13.08 -7.51
CA GLY A 228 -28.57 13.49 -7.08
C GLY A 228 -28.76 13.86 -5.61
N ARG A 229 -27.70 14.22 -4.87
CA ARG A 229 -27.85 15.17 -3.76
C ARG A 229 -27.02 16.41 -4.06
N ASP A 230 -27.69 17.41 -4.62
CA ASP A 230 -27.35 18.78 -4.30
C ASP A 230 -27.12 18.84 -2.79
N THR A 231 -25.92 19.16 -2.36
CA THR A 231 -25.73 19.77 -1.04
C THR A 231 -26.19 21.22 -1.11
N ASP A 232 -27.44 21.44 -1.52
CA ASP A 232 -28.29 22.31 -0.75
C ASP A 232 -28.56 21.56 0.56
N ILE A 233 -27.65 21.71 1.52
CA ILE A 233 -28.05 21.64 2.92
C ILE A 233 -28.87 22.90 3.17
N ASN A 234 -30.05 22.94 2.56
CA ASN A 234 -31.17 23.65 3.12
C ASN A 234 -31.62 22.74 4.26
N THR A 235 -31.01 22.94 5.42
CA THR A 235 -31.45 22.35 6.69
C THR A 235 -32.92 22.68 6.89
N LYS A 236 -33.80 21.79 6.45
CA LYS A 236 -34.98 21.42 7.24
C LYS A 236 -34.53 20.47 8.34
N SER A 237 -33.58 20.94 9.16
CA SER A 237 -33.44 20.44 10.52
C SER A 237 -34.28 21.39 11.35
N SER A 238 -35.23 20.86 12.10
CA SER A 238 -35.86 21.59 13.20
C SER A 238 -34.76 22.29 14.00
N ASN A 239 -34.87 23.61 14.14
CA ASN A 239 -34.00 24.45 14.97
C ASN A 239 -34.11 23.98 16.43
N ILE A 240 -33.37 22.93 16.78
CA ILE A 240 -33.06 22.64 18.17
C ILE A 240 -31.74 23.35 18.42
N ASP A 241 -31.80 24.36 19.28
CA ASP A 241 -30.63 25.12 19.70
C ASP A 241 -29.54 24.16 20.18
N ARG A 242 -28.30 24.40 19.77
CA ARG A 242 -27.15 23.57 20.12
C ARG A 242 -27.00 23.44 21.63
N GLN A 243 -27.39 24.47 22.40
CA GLN A 243 -27.39 24.40 23.86
C GLN A 243 -28.48 23.47 24.40
N GLU A 244 -29.62 23.38 23.73
CA GLU A 244 -30.74 22.51 24.10
C GLU A 244 -30.39 21.04 23.82
N LEU A 245 -29.73 20.77 22.70
CA LEU A 245 -29.23 19.44 22.37
C LEU A 245 -28.17 18.96 23.37
N VAL A 246 -27.22 19.83 23.75
CA VAL A 246 -26.21 19.52 24.77
C VAL A 246 -26.88 19.22 26.12
N LYS A 247 -27.90 19.99 26.52
CA LYS A 247 -28.67 19.71 27.74
C LYS A 247 -29.40 18.37 27.70
N MET A 248 -30.02 18.02 26.58
CA MET A 248 -30.73 16.75 26.42
C MET A 248 -29.77 15.56 26.52
N ILE A 249 -28.65 15.60 25.81
CA ILE A 249 -27.64 14.53 25.83
C ILE A 249 -27.03 14.39 27.23
N THR A 250 -26.70 15.52 27.87
CA THR A 250 -26.11 15.49 29.23
C THR A 250 -27.07 14.89 30.26
N LYS A 251 -28.37 15.22 30.16
CA LYS A 251 -29.40 14.69 31.05
C LYS A 251 -29.56 13.18 30.88
N GLU A 252 -29.55 12.69 29.65
CA GLU A 252 -29.68 11.26 29.34
C GLU A 252 -28.49 10.46 29.87
N VAL A 253 -27.26 10.96 29.66
CA VAL A 253 -26.04 10.33 30.18
C VAL A 253 -26.04 10.28 31.71
N ILE A 254 -26.45 11.36 32.39
CA ILE A 254 -26.53 11.39 33.86
C ILE A 254 -27.58 10.41 34.39
N ASN A 255 -28.72 10.27 33.71
CA ASN A 255 -29.75 9.31 34.11
C ASN A 255 -29.24 7.87 34.02
N GLN A 256 -28.52 7.51 32.95
CA GLN A 256 -27.94 6.18 32.77
C GLN A 256 -26.83 5.86 33.80
N LEU A 257 -26.11 6.88 34.27
CA LEU A 257 -25.11 6.74 35.33
C LEU A 257 -25.73 6.59 36.73
N LYS A 258 -26.95 7.09 36.95
CA LYS A 258 -27.67 6.97 38.24
C LYS A 258 -28.51 5.69 38.35
N SER A 259 -28.72 4.97 37.24
CA SER A 259 -29.41 3.68 37.20
C SER A 259 -28.45 2.47 37.31
N ARG A 260 -27.23 2.68 37.81
CA ARG A 260 -26.25 1.65 38.15
C ARG A 260 -25.95 1.65 39.63
#